data_AF-A0A1A0THZ9-F1
#
_entry.id   AF-A0A1A0THZ9-F1
#
_cell.length_a   1.000
_cell.length_b   1.000
_cell.length_c   1.000
_cell.angle_alpha   90.00
_cell.angle_beta   90.00
_cell.angle_gamma   90.00
#
_symmetry.space_group_name_H-M   'P 1'
#
loop_
_entity.id
_entity.type
_entity.pdbx_description
1 polymer ?
#
loop_
_entity_poly.entity_id
_entity_poly.type
_entity_poly.pdbx_seq_one_letter_code
_entity_poly.pdbx_strand_id
1 'polypeptide(L)'
;MIGDEEAIGVVLNRLRRAHGQLAGVISMIEQGRDCKDVVTQLAAVSKALDKAGFKIVATGLRQCLTGETPENSQPMTEAELEKLFLALA
;
A
#
# COMPACT_ATOMS: atom_id res chain seq x y z
N MET A 1 12.36 -15.80 -10.79
CA MET A 1 12.21 -14.37 -10.46
C MET A 1 10.96 -13.69 -11.06
N ILE A 2 10.01 -14.40 -11.68
CA ILE A 2 8.84 -13.80 -12.35
C ILE A 2 7.71 -13.40 -11.37
N GLY A 3 7.67 -13.98 -10.16
CA GLY A 3 6.55 -13.78 -9.21
C GLY A 3 6.57 -12.46 -8.42
N ASP A 4 7.74 -11.89 -8.16
CA ASP A 4 7.84 -10.62 -7.41
C ASP A 4 7.58 -9.40 -8.30
N GLU A 5 7.98 -9.46 -9.57
CA GLU A 5 7.80 -8.36 -10.52
C GLU A 5 6.32 -8.10 -10.83
N GLU A 6 5.52 -9.16 -10.94
CA GLU A 6 4.06 -9.06 -11.11
C GLU A 6 3.37 -8.53 -9.84
N ALA A 7 3.80 -8.99 -8.65
CA ALA A 7 3.28 -8.49 -7.38
C ALA A 7 3.60 -7.00 -7.17
N ILE A 8 4.81 -6.57 -7.51
CA ILE A 8 5.24 -5.16 -7.49
C ILE A 8 4.41 -4.34 -8.48
N GLY A 9 4.20 -4.83 -9.70
CA GLY A 9 3.39 -4.14 -10.72
C GLY A 9 1.96 -3.87 -10.25
N VAL A 10 1.33 -4.85 -9.58
CA VAL A 10 -0.01 -4.69 -9.02
C VAL A 10 -0.06 -3.64 -7.91
N VAL A 11 0.94 -3.60 -7.02
CA VAL A 11 1.03 -2.59 -5.96
C VAL A 11 1.23 -1.20 -6.56
N LEU A 12 2.16 -1.05 -7.52
CA LEU A 12 2.41 0.22 -8.21
C LEU A 12 1.16 0.76 -8.89
N ASN A 13 0.38 -0.10 -9.56
CA ASN A 13 -0.87 0.32 -10.20
C ASN A 13 -1.91 0.82 -9.19
N ARG A 14 -1.97 0.23 -7.99
CA ARG A 14 -2.85 0.72 -6.91
C ARG A 14 -2.38 2.06 -6.37
N LEU A 15 -1.08 2.22 -6.11
CA LEU A 15 -0.50 3.47 -5.63
C LEU A 15 -0.70 4.61 -6.63
N ARG A 16 -0.50 4.36 -7.93
CA ARG A 16 -0.79 5.34 -9.00
C ARG A 16 -2.25 5.77 -9.02
N ARG A 17 -3.18 4.83 -8.79
CA ARG A 17 -4.61 5.13 -8.69
C ARG A 17 -4.92 5.97 -7.46
N ALA A 18 -4.38 5.59 -6.29
CA ALA A 18 -4.54 6.35 -5.05
C ALA A 18 -3.99 7.78 -5.18
N HIS A 19 -2.86 7.95 -5.86
CA HIS A 19 -2.29 9.26 -6.18
C HIS A 19 -3.26 10.13 -7.01
N GLY A 20 -3.86 9.57 -8.06
CA GLY A 20 -4.86 10.29 -8.86
C GLY A 20 -6.11 10.66 -8.05
N GLN A 21 -6.57 9.78 -7.16
CA GLN A 21 -7.68 10.07 -6.26
C GLN A 21 -7.33 11.17 -5.26
N LEU A 22 -6.12 11.17 -4.70
CA LEU A 22 -5.64 12.20 -3.78
C LEU A 22 -5.53 13.56 -4.47
N ALA A 23 -5.01 13.60 -5.70
CA ALA A 23 -5.01 14.82 -6.52
C ALA A 23 -6.44 15.36 -6.71
N GLY A 24 -7.41 14.46 -6.93
CA GLY A 24 -8.83 14.83 -6.95
C GLY A 24 -9.30 15.44 -5.64
N VAL A 25 -8.97 14.83 -4.49
CA VAL A 25 -9.31 15.36 -3.16
C VAL A 25 -8.74 16.75 -2.93
N ILE A 26 -7.47 16.99 -3.28
CA ILE A 26 -6.85 18.31 -3.19
C ILE A 26 -7.65 19.34 -4.00
N SER A 27 -7.98 19.02 -5.25
CA SER A 27 -8.76 19.92 -6.11
C SER A 27 -10.17 20.20 -5.55
N MET A 28 -10.81 19.21 -4.91
CA MET A 28 -12.11 19.43 -4.25
C MET A 28 -12.02 20.43 -3.10
N ILE A 29 -10.93 20.37 -2.32
CA ILE A 29 -10.68 21.30 -1.22
C ILE A 29 -10.41 22.71 -1.77
N GLU A 30 -9.57 22.83 -2.79
CA GLU A 30 -9.27 24.11 -3.45
C GLU A 30 -10.51 24.77 -4.06
N GLN A 31 -11.46 23.96 -4.54
CA GLN A 31 -12.75 24.41 -5.07
C GLN A 31 -13.81 24.71 -3.99
N GLY A 32 -13.49 24.50 -2.71
CA GLY A 32 -14.43 24.72 -1.60
C GLY A 32 -15.62 23.78 -1.61
N ARG A 33 -15.46 22.53 -2.05
CA ARG A 33 -16.53 21.53 -2.06
C ARG A 33 -16.98 21.15 -0.65
N ASP A 34 -18.17 20.54 -0.58
CA ASP A 34 -18.78 20.10 0.67
C ASP A 34 -17.88 19.13 1.46
N CYS A 35 -17.86 19.31 2.78
CA CYS A 35 -17.04 18.54 3.71
C CYS A 35 -17.33 17.02 3.61
N LYS A 36 -18.60 16.63 3.48
CA LYS A 36 -18.98 15.21 3.38
C LYS A 36 -18.41 14.56 2.12
N ASP A 37 -18.45 15.27 1.00
CA ASP A 37 -17.89 14.79 -0.28
C ASP A 37 -16.37 14.60 -0.18
N VAL A 38 -15.67 15.59 0.39
CA VAL A 38 -14.21 15.55 0.59
C VAL A 38 -13.82 14.38 1.49
N VAL A 39 -14.46 14.24 2.65
CA VAL A 39 -14.17 13.16 3.61
C VAL A 39 -14.47 11.79 3.00
N THR A 40 -15.54 11.66 2.22
CA THR A 40 -15.89 10.40 1.54
C THR A 40 -14.82 9.97 0.55
N GLN A 41 -14.30 10.89 -0.26
CA GLN A 41 -13.22 10.56 -1.20
C GLN A 41 -11.89 10.33 -0.49
N LEU A 42 -11.59 11.10 0.57
CA LEU A 42 -10.38 10.88 1.37
C LEU A 42 -10.38 9.49 2.02
N ALA A 43 -11.52 9.03 2.54
CA ALA A 43 -11.67 7.67 3.06
C ALA A 43 -11.44 6.60 1.97
N ALA A 44 -11.89 6.87 0.73
CA ALA A 44 -11.62 5.99 -0.40
C ALA A 44 -10.12 5.92 -0.76
N VAL A 45 -9.40 7.05 -0.68
CA VAL A 45 -7.94 7.11 -0.84
C VAL A 45 -7.25 6.28 0.25
N SER A 46 -7.60 6.50 1.52
CA SER A 46 -7.03 5.75 2.64
C SER A 46 -7.19 4.24 2.44
N LYS A 47 -8.40 3.79 2.12
CA LYS A 47 -8.67 2.37 1.86
C LYS A 47 -7.88 1.79 0.68
N ALA A 48 -7.57 2.61 -0.33
CA ALA A 48 -6.72 2.19 -1.44
C ALA A 48 -5.25 2.02 -1.01
N LEU A 49 -4.75 2.92 -0.15
CA LEU A 49 -3.42 2.84 0.44
C LEU A 49 -3.29 1.63 1.36
N ASP A 50 -4.27 1.38 2.25
CA ASP A 50 -4.26 0.23 3.17
C ASP A 50 -4.15 -1.09 2.40
N LYS A 51 -4.94 -1.23 1.32
CA LYS A 51 -4.89 -2.42 0.45
C LYS A 51 -3.54 -2.59 -0.24
N ALA A 52 -2.86 -1.51 -0.59
CA ALA A 52 -1.51 -1.58 -1.15
C ALA A 52 -0.49 -1.99 -0.08
N GLY A 53 -0.57 -1.39 1.11
CA GLY A 53 0.25 -1.73 2.28
C GLY A 53 0.13 -3.20 2.69
N PHE A 54 -1.10 -3.71 2.85
CA PHE A 54 -1.33 -5.11 3.18
C PHE A 54 -0.77 -6.06 2.12
N LYS A 55 -0.82 -5.70 0.84
CA LYS A 55 -0.22 -6.52 -0.22
C LYS A 55 1.30 -6.57 -0.10
N ILE A 56 1.96 -5.47 0.25
CA ILE A 56 3.40 -5.40 0.49
C ILE A 56 3.78 -6.29 1.69
N VAL A 57 3.11 -6.12 2.83
CA VAL A 57 3.37 -6.91 4.04
C VAL A 57 3.11 -8.40 3.79
N ALA A 58 2.05 -8.76 3.06
CA ALA A 58 1.77 -10.15 2.70
C ALA A 58 2.86 -10.76 1.79
N THR A 59 3.48 -9.97 0.91
CA THR A 59 4.63 -10.42 0.12
C THR A 59 5.85 -10.64 1.01
N GLY A 60 6.16 -9.71 1.93
CA GLY A 60 7.25 -9.88 2.89
C GLY A 60 7.07 -11.09 3.81
N LEU A 61 5.85 -11.33 4.30
CA LEU A 61 5.50 -12.53 5.07
C LEU A 61 5.76 -13.81 4.27
N ARG A 62 5.40 -13.83 2.98
CA ARG A 62 5.66 -14.98 2.12
C ARG A 62 7.16 -15.25 1.96
N GLN A 63 7.96 -14.21 1.70
CA GLN A 63 9.42 -14.33 1.57
C GLN A 63 10.06 -14.87 2.86
N CYS A 64 9.56 -14.45 4.03
CA CYS A 64 10.06 -14.95 5.31
C CYS A 64 9.69 -16.41 5.56
N LEU A 65 8.50 -16.85 5.14
CA LEU A 65 8.06 -18.24 5.26
C LEU A 65 8.72 -19.18 4.25
N THR A 66 8.99 -18.72 3.03
CA THR A 66 9.58 -19.55 1.96
C THR A 66 11.10 -19.53 1.95
N GLY A 67 11.73 -18.56 2.63
CA GLY A 67 13.18 -18.35 2.58
C GLY A 67 13.69 -17.88 1.21
N GLU A 68 12.78 -17.57 0.28
CA GLU A 68 13.10 -17.00 -1.03
C GLU A 68 13.36 -15.50 -0.85
N THR A 69 14.60 -15.16 -0.51
CA THR A 69 15.06 -13.77 -0.54
C THR A 69 15.88 -13.50 -1.81
N PRO A 70 15.85 -12.26 -2.33
CA PRO A 70 16.80 -11.82 -3.34
C PRO A 70 18.22 -12.12 -2.89
N GLU A 71 19.10 -12.48 -3.81
CA GLU A 71 20.51 -12.72 -3.54
C GLU A 71 21.10 -11.48 -2.82
N ASN A 72 21.62 -11.67 -1.60
CA ASN A 72 22.09 -10.64 -0.65
C ASN A 72 21.06 -9.94 0.25
N SER A 73 19.83 -10.44 0.38
CA SER A 73 18.85 -9.93 1.35
C SER A 73 18.62 -10.92 2.51
N GLN A 74 18.74 -10.45 3.75
CA GLN A 74 18.30 -11.22 4.91
C GLN A 74 16.77 -11.24 4.95
N PRO A 75 16.14 -12.38 5.25
CA PRO A 75 14.70 -12.42 5.49
C PRO A 75 14.36 -11.53 6.69
N MET A 76 13.21 -10.84 6.61
CA MET A 76 12.75 -10.00 7.72
C MET A 76 12.44 -10.86 8.94
N THR A 77 12.73 -10.35 10.12
CA THR A 77 12.37 -11.01 11.38
C THR A 77 10.87 -10.90 11.64
N GLU A 78 10.33 -11.82 12.46
CA GLU A 78 8.93 -11.78 12.90
C GLU A 78 8.56 -10.43 13.55
N ALA A 79 9.45 -9.89 14.39
CA ALA A 79 9.26 -8.61 15.06
C ALA A 79 9.21 -7.42 14.07
N GLU A 80 10.00 -7.45 13.00
CA GLU A 80 9.95 -6.42 11.96
C GLU A 80 8.64 -6.47 11.18
N LEU A 81 8.14 -7.67 10.89
CA LEU A 81 6.86 -7.87 10.21
C LEU A 81 5.68 -7.43 11.08
N GLU A 82 5.68 -7.78 12.38
CA GLU A 82 4.68 -7.34 13.34
C GLU A 82 4.61 -5.81 13.39
N LYS A 83 5.76 -5.15 13.48
CA LYS A 83 5.85 -3.68 13.48
C LYS A 83 5.27 -3.07 12.21
N LEU A 84 5.56 -3.64 11.03
CA LEU A 84 5.00 -3.15 9.76
C LEU A 84 3.49 -3.36 9.67
N PHE A 85 2.98 -4.47 10.20
CA PHE A 85 1.56 -4.75 10.22
C PHE A 85 0.81 -3.77 11.12
N LEU A 86 1.31 -3.52 12.33
CA LEU A 86 0.72 -2.56 13.27
C LEU A 86 0.74 -1.11 12.76
N ALA A 87 1.69 -0.75 11.90
CA ALA A 87 1.74 0.57 11.27
C ALA A 87 0.66 0.80 10.19
N LEU A 88 -0.02 -0.27 9.75
CA LEU A 88 -1.09 -0.24 8.76
C LEU A 88 -2.49 -0.48 9.38
N ALA A 89 -2.56 -0.66 10.70
CA ALA A 89 -3.78 -0.99 11.46
C ALA A 89 -4.47 0.26 12.03
#